data_AF-A0A6J1VZA7-F1
#
_entry.id   AF-A0A6J1VZA7-F1
#
_cell.length_a   1.000
_cell.length_b   1.000
_cell.length_c   1.000
_cell.angle_alpha   90.00
_cell.angle_beta   90.00
_cell.angle_gamma   90.00
#
_symmetry.space_group_name_H-M   'P 1'
#
loop_
_entity.id
_entity.type
_entity.pdbx_description
1 polymer ?
#
loop_
_entity_poly.entity_id
_entity_poly.type
_entity_poly.pdbx_seq_one_letter_code
_entity_poly.pdbx_strand_id
1 'polypeptide(L)'
;MFQKGQAPTPPPYEIFFCFGEEWPDQKPKEKKLITVQVVPVAARLLLEMFSGELSWSADSVRLQISHPDLKDKMVLQFKELHQLWQMQQNMPEGAPSSWEMQTGGNGMQQ
;
A
#
# COMPACT_ATOMS: atom_id res chain seq x y z
N MET A 1 0.76 17.36 4.37
CA MET A 1 0.51 18.82 4.32
C MET A 1 -0.99 19.13 4.24
N PHE A 2 -1.75 18.63 3.25
CA PHE A 2 -3.23 18.83 3.21
C PHE A 2 -3.97 18.22 4.41
N GLN A 3 -3.75 16.93 4.72
CA GLN A 3 -4.34 16.25 5.88
C GLN A 3 -3.98 16.85 7.26
N LYS A 4 -2.86 17.58 7.35
CA LYS A 4 -2.39 18.21 8.58
C LYS A 4 -2.86 19.66 8.71
N GLY A 5 -3.79 20.10 7.84
CA GLY A 5 -4.31 21.48 7.81
C GLY A 5 -3.28 22.54 7.38
N GLN A 6 -2.09 22.15 6.92
CA GLN A 6 -1.02 23.08 6.52
C GLN A 6 -1.23 23.67 5.12
N ALA A 7 -2.04 23.01 4.29
CA ALA A 7 -2.42 23.51 2.97
C ALA A 7 -3.95 23.54 2.89
N PRO A 8 -4.57 24.68 2.50
CA PRO A 8 -6.03 24.82 2.45
C PRO A 8 -6.65 24.07 1.26
N THR A 9 -5.86 23.74 0.24
CA THR A 9 -6.33 23.09 -0.98
C THR A 9 -5.78 21.67 -1.11
N PRO A 10 -6.58 20.72 -1.63
CA PRO A 10 -6.14 19.36 -1.88
C PRO A 10 -5.07 19.35 -2.98
N PRO A 11 -4.14 18.37 -2.97
CA PRO A 11 -3.17 18.22 -4.04
C PRO A 11 -3.88 17.93 -5.37
N PRO A 12 -3.53 18.61 -6.47
CA PRO A 12 -4.11 18.33 -7.79
C PRO A 12 -3.65 16.96 -8.28
N TYR A 13 -4.55 16.24 -8.95
CA TYR A 13 -4.27 14.91 -9.51
C TYR A 13 -4.78 14.74 -10.95
N GLU A 14 -5.50 15.72 -11.48
CA GLU A 14 -5.99 15.69 -12.86
C GLU A 14 -4.88 16.10 -13.83
N ILE A 15 -4.78 15.38 -14.94
CA ILE A 15 -3.82 15.67 -16.01
C ILE A 15 -4.61 16.02 -17.26
N PHE A 16 -4.31 17.17 -17.85
CA PHE A 16 -4.92 17.63 -19.10
C PHE A 16 -3.91 17.57 -20.24
N PHE A 17 -4.30 16.92 -21.32
CA PHE A 17 -3.58 16.94 -22.58
C PHE A 17 -4.38 17.73 -23.62
N CYS A 18 -3.66 18.54 -24.39
CA CYS A 18 -4.19 19.24 -25.54
C CYS A 18 -3.41 18.77 -26.78
N PHE A 19 -4.13 18.30 -27.81
CA PHE A 19 -3.51 17.76 -29.01
C PHE A 19 -3.79 18.67 -30.21
N GLY A 20 -2.75 18.92 -31.01
CA GLY A 20 -2.85 19.71 -32.25
C GLY A 20 -2.87 21.23 -32.04
N GLU A 21 -2.77 21.71 -30.80
CA GLU A 21 -2.67 23.14 -30.46
C GLU A 21 -1.75 23.33 -29.25
N GLU A 22 -1.18 24.53 -29.11
CA GLU A 22 -0.39 24.93 -27.95
C GLU A 22 -1.27 24.98 -26.68
N TRP A 23 -0.68 24.57 -25.55
CA TRP A 23 -1.33 24.60 -24.24
C TRP A 23 -0.27 24.64 -23.13
N PRO A 24 -0.49 25.43 -22.06
CA PRO A 24 -1.56 26.41 -21.86
C PRO A 24 -1.37 27.68 -22.71
N ASP A 25 -2.46 28.26 -23.21
CA ASP A 25 -2.47 29.54 -23.95
C ASP A 25 -3.60 30.46 -23.44
N GLN A 26 -3.87 31.57 -24.14
CA GLN A 26 -4.95 32.51 -23.76
C GLN A 26 -6.36 32.05 -24.17
N LYS A 27 -6.50 30.91 -24.88
CA LYS A 27 -7.81 30.44 -25.34
C LYS A 27 -8.49 29.59 -24.27
N PRO A 28 -9.82 29.71 -24.10
CA PRO A 28 -10.57 28.83 -23.21
C PRO A 28 -10.54 27.39 -23.73
N LYS A 29 -10.58 26.42 -22.80
CA LYS A 29 -10.44 24.98 -23.08
C LYS A 29 -11.53 24.47 -24.02
N GLU A 30 -12.74 25.04 -23.95
CA GLU A 30 -13.91 24.69 -24.74
C GLU A 30 -13.73 24.97 -26.24
N LYS A 31 -12.73 25.80 -26.59
CA LYS A 31 -12.38 26.14 -27.98
C LYS A 31 -11.22 25.32 -28.53
N LYS A 32 -10.65 24.40 -27.75
CA LYS A 32 -9.56 23.55 -28.18
C LYS A 32 -10.07 22.44 -29.08
N LEU A 33 -9.27 22.07 -30.07
CA LEU A 33 -9.61 21.00 -31.01
C LEU A 33 -9.87 19.66 -30.30
N ILE A 34 -8.88 19.19 -29.54
CA ILE A 34 -8.94 17.91 -28.85
C ILE A 34 -8.33 18.08 -27.46
N THR A 35 -9.14 17.84 -26.43
CA THR A 35 -8.68 17.82 -25.03
C THR A 35 -8.97 16.46 -24.42
N VAL A 36 -8.01 15.96 -23.63
CA VAL A 36 -8.15 14.72 -22.88
C VAL A 36 -7.89 15.01 -21.42
N GLN A 37 -8.82 14.61 -20.56
CA GLN A 37 -8.65 14.63 -19.12
C GLN A 37 -8.35 13.21 -18.64
N VAL A 38 -7.23 13.05 -17.95
CA VAL A 38 -6.85 11.80 -17.30
C VAL A 38 -6.94 12.00 -15.80
N VAL A 39 -7.73 11.14 -15.16
CA VAL A 39 -7.89 11.09 -13.71
C VAL A 39 -7.32 9.77 -13.19
N PRO A 40 -6.16 9.78 -12.52
CA PRO A 40 -5.63 8.58 -11.87
C PRO A 40 -6.55 8.17 -10.72
N VAL A 41 -7.23 7.03 -10.88
CA VAL A 41 -8.23 6.58 -9.89
C VAL A 41 -7.62 6.41 -8.51
N ALA A 42 -6.38 5.89 -8.41
CA ALA A 42 -5.67 5.77 -7.14
C ALA A 42 -5.48 7.12 -6.42
N ALA A 43 -5.15 8.20 -7.14
CA ALA A 43 -4.97 9.51 -6.55
C ALA A 43 -6.31 10.10 -6.06
N ARG A 44 -7.38 9.89 -6.84
CA ARG A 44 -8.74 10.25 -6.44
C ARG A 44 -9.17 9.51 -5.16
N LEU A 45 -8.98 8.18 -5.12
CA LEU A 45 -9.32 7.37 -3.96
C LEU A 45 -8.52 7.80 -2.72
N LEU A 46 -7.21 8.03 -2.86
CA LEU A 46 -6.39 8.53 -1.76
C LEU A 46 -6.92 9.86 -1.24
N LEU A 47 -7.31 10.79 -2.11
CA LEU A 47 -7.87 12.07 -1.68
C LEU A 47 -9.22 11.90 -0.97
N GLU A 48 -10.13 11.07 -1.48
CA GLU A 48 -11.43 10.76 -0.87
C GLU A 48 -11.24 10.13 0.52
N MET A 49 -10.30 9.19 0.66
CA MET A 49 -9.93 8.58 1.94
C MET A 49 -9.44 9.60 2.96
N PHE A 50 -8.60 10.54 2.52
CA PHE A 50 -8.00 11.54 3.39
C PHE A 50 -8.91 12.72 3.71
N SER A 51 -10.02 12.87 2.98
CA SER A 51 -11.07 13.86 3.26
C SER A 51 -12.10 13.36 4.28
N GLY A 52 -12.06 12.09 4.68
CA GLY A 52 -12.92 11.51 5.72
C GLY A 52 -14.34 11.15 5.26
N GLU A 53 -14.61 11.15 3.95
CA GLU A 53 -15.92 10.81 3.37
C GLU A 53 -16.18 9.28 3.38
N LEU A 54 -15.13 8.47 3.52
CA LEU A 54 -15.22 7.02 3.68
C LEU A 54 -15.08 6.65 5.18
N SER A 55 -16.18 6.19 5.78
CA SER A 55 -16.22 5.66 7.15
C SER A 55 -15.20 4.53 7.31
N TRP A 56 -14.31 4.70 8.27
CA TRP A 56 -13.17 3.88 8.62
C TRP A 56 -13.59 2.49 9.11
N SER A 57 -13.60 1.51 8.21
CA SER A 57 -13.04 0.20 8.53
C SER A 57 -11.71 0.14 7.79
N ALA A 58 -10.60 0.29 8.51
CA ALA A 58 -9.24 0.42 7.96
C ALA A 58 -8.76 -0.77 7.10
N ASP A 59 -9.60 -1.79 6.90
CA ASP A 59 -9.26 -3.05 6.24
C ASP A 59 -9.68 -3.15 4.76
N SER A 60 -10.34 -2.16 4.15
CA SER A 60 -10.93 -2.35 2.80
C SER A 60 -10.79 -1.18 1.83
N VAL A 61 -9.56 -0.71 1.61
CA VAL A 61 -9.28 0.18 0.48
C VAL A 61 -8.87 -0.67 -0.73
N ARG A 62 -9.81 -0.87 -1.66
CA ARG A 62 -9.53 -1.55 -2.94
C ARG A 62 -8.83 -0.59 -3.90
N LEU A 63 -7.50 -0.54 -3.83
CA LEU A 63 -6.62 0.37 -4.61
C LEU A 63 -6.65 0.17 -6.15
N GLN A 64 -7.56 -0.66 -6.68
CA GLN A 64 -7.59 -1.08 -8.09
C GLN A 64 -6.22 -1.54 -8.62
N ILE A 65 -5.47 -2.27 -7.80
CA ILE A 65 -4.29 -2.99 -8.26
C ILE A 65 -4.76 -4.15 -9.15
N SER A 66 -3.98 -4.47 -10.18
CA SER A 66 -4.26 -5.59 -11.10
C SER A 66 -4.57 -6.87 -10.33
N HIS A 67 -5.44 -7.71 -10.88
CA HIS A 67 -5.66 -9.05 -10.33
C HIS A 67 -4.31 -9.77 -10.28
N PRO A 68 -3.89 -10.30 -9.11
CA PRO A 68 -2.57 -10.89 -8.97
C PRO A 68 -2.46 -12.07 -9.92
N ASP A 69 -1.47 -11.99 -10.81
CA ASP A 69 -1.18 -13.07 -11.73
C ASP A 69 -0.36 -14.17 -11.01
N LEU A 70 0.02 -15.22 -11.74
CA LEU A 70 0.80 -16.30 -11.16
C LEU A 70 2.16 -15.81 -10.63
N LYS A 71 2.76 -14.80 -11.28
CA LYS A 71 4.06 -14.26 -10.90
C LYS A 71 3.95 -13.48 -9.60
N ASP A 72 2.88 -12.69 -9.44
CA ASP A 72 2.59 -11.95 -8.21
C ASP A 72 2.42 -12.89 -7.01
N LYS A 73 1.73 -14.02 -7.22
CA LYS A 73 1.57 -15.06 -6.18
C LYS A 73 2.91 -15.69 -5.78
N MET A 74 3.78 -15.97 -6.74
CA MET A 74 5.12 -16.50 -6.43
C MET A 74 5.94 -15.47 -5.64
N VAL A 75 5.91 -14.19 -6.04
CA VAL A 75 6.61 -13.12 -5.32
C VAL A 75 6.10 -12.99 -3.88
N LEU A 76 4.79 -13.13 -3.65
CA LEU A 76 4.21 -13.16 -2.30
C LEU A 76 4.74 -14.31 -1.45
N GLN A 77 4.75 -15.53 -2.00
CA GLN A 77 5.29 -16.71 -1.31
C GLN A 77 6.78 -16.56 -0.97
N PHE A 78 7.58 -15.98 -1.88
CA PHE A 78 8.99 -15.72 -1.59
C PHE A 78 9.19 -14.68 -0.48
N LYS A 79 8.36 -13.64 -0.43
CA LYS A 79 8.41 -12.63 0.65
C LYS A 79 8.06 -13.25 1.99
N GLU A 80 7.07 -14.14 2.04
CA GLU A 80 6.66 -14.85 3.25
C GLU A 80 7.79 -15.77 3.76
N LEU A 81 8.39 -16.57 2.87
CA LEU A 81 9.55 -17.40 3.21
C LEU A 81 10.74 -16.59 3.73
N HIS A 82 11.02 -15.46 3.09
CA HIS A 82 12.11 -14.58 3.52
C HIS A 82 11.86 -13.96 4.90
N GLN A 83 10.62 -13.58 5.21
CA GLN A 83 10.25 -13.11 6.55
C GLN A 83 10.43 -14.19 7.62
N LEU A 84 9.98 -15.41 7.36
CA LEU A 84 10.16 -16.55 8.28
C LEU A 84 11.65 -16.81 8.53
N TRP A 85 12.45 -16.80 7.47
CA TRP A 85 13.89 -16.98 7.58
C TRP A 85 14.55 -15.86 8.41
N GLN A 86 14.20 -14.60 8.17
CA GLN A 86 14.70 -13.48 8.97
C GLN A 86 14.31 -13.59 10.45
N MET A 87 13.08 -14.04 10.73
CA MET A 87 12.60 -14.19 12.09
C MET A 87 13.36 -15.28 12.86
N GLN A 88 13.76 -16.35 12.17
CA GLN A 88 14.60 -17.40 12.75
C GLN A 88 16.04 -16.93 13.01
N GLN A 89 16.58 -16.06 12.16
CA GLN A 89 17.93 -15.48 12.33
C GLN A 89 17.99 -14.38 13.40
N ASN A 90 16.86 -13.74 13.71
CA ASN A 90 16.78 -12.68 14.72
C ASN A 90 16.39 -13.19 16.11
N MET A 91 16.39 -14.52 16.33
CA MET A 91 16.28 -15.10 17.67
C MET A 91 17.56 -14.81 18.45
N PRO A 92 17.48 -14.19 19.65
CA PRO A 92 18.65 -14.04 20.50
C PRO A 92 19.16 -15.43 20.89
N GLU A 93 20.43 -15.66 20.62
CA GLU A 93 21.17 -16.87 20.95
C GLU A 93 21.21 -17.02 22.49
N GLY A 94 20.23 -17.75 23.04
CA GLY A 94 20.13 -17.99 24.49
C GLY A 94 18.74 -18.04 25.13
N ALA A 95 17.63 -18.12 24.38
CA ALA A 95 16.32 -18.37 25.00
C ALA A 95 16.12 -19.89 25.26
N PRO A 96 15.79 -20.31 26.49
CA PRO A 96 15.59 -21.73 26.80
C PRO A 96 14.37 -22.27 26.05
N SER A 97 14.57 -23.38 25.36
CA SER A 97 13.54 -24.12 24.64
C SER A 97 12.47 -24.63 25.60
N SER A 98 11.22 -24.22 25.37
CA SER A 98 10.04 -24.69 26.13
C SER A 98 9.87 -26.22 26.17
N TRP A 99 10.54 -26.97 25.29
CA TRP A 99 10.46 -28.43 25.22
C TRP A 99 11.45 -29.18 26.13
N GLU A 100 12.37 -28.51 26.84
CA GLU A 100 13.35 -29.17 27.73
C GLU A 100 12.86 -29.40 29.16
N MET A 101 11.65 -28.96 29.53
CA MET A 101 11.11 -29.17 30.89
C MET A 101 10.42 -30.53 31.11
N GLN A 102 10.50 -31.49 30.18
CA GLN A 102 9.68 -32.71 30.23
C GLN A 102 10.41 -34.06 30.29
N THR A 103 11.75 -34.09 30.38
CA THR A 103 12.48 -35.36 30.51
C THR A 103 13.59 -35.27 31.55
N GLY A 104 13.29 -35.56 32.81
CA GLY A 104 14.33 -35.74 33.82
C GLY A 104 13.80 -36.08 35.20
N GLY A 105 13.78 -37.37 35.55
CA GLY A 105 13.79 -37.80 36.96
C GLY A 105 12.80 -38.87 37.37
N ASN A 106 12.72 -39.98 36.65
CA ASN A 106 12.25 -41.24 37.23
C ASN A 106 13.49 -42.08 37.57
N GLY A 107 13.81 -42.25 38.87
CA GLY A 107 14.98 -43.01 39.30
C GLY A 107 15.24 -43.05 40.80
N MET A 108 14.86 -44.18 41.42
CA MET A 108 15.42 -44.80 42.63
C MET A 108 15.19 -44.13 44.00
N GLN A 109 14.13 -44.58 44.68
CA GLN A 109 14.12 -44.72 46.15
C GLN A 109 14.87 -46.00 46.52
N GLN A 110 15.93 -45.86 47.30
CA GLN A 110 16.45 -46.88 48.20
C GLN A 110 16.20 -46.42 49.63
#